data_AF-A0A8J7XJU4-F1
#
_entry.id   AF-A0A8J7XJU4-F1
#
_cell.length_a   1.000
_cell.length_b   1.000
_cell.length_c   1.000
_cell.angle_alpha   90.00
_cell.angle_beta   90.00
_cell.angle_gamma   90.00
#
_symmetry.space_group_name_H-M   'P 1'
#
loop_
_entity.id
_entity.type
_entity.pdbx_description
1 polymer ?
#
loop_
_entity_poly.entity_id
_entity_poly.type
_entity_poly.pdbx_seq_one_letter_code
_entity_poly.pdbx_strand_id
1 'polypeptide(L)'
;MPSGTDELVTSSSFGNSYVTPLGIEIRDFICRNQKGSREVIVDTLCQRGYTLGDITEELDRQCYCSTMRFVPSDSMFFACPVGVHSWGDICSRIYDQESMIAGKIHWRGSRIAIDVYRSDFQFSKLRKEVKSQGLHTAPVMRWTGRYQKEGALQCLDRLTGVMPFISHRSKGDLQSVIEIVTDVVSRKSRRVKWAWLITHPVTQLILTPSRKAVMKKLFLLSNGPVEWKGTLVSLCELTMHTHLSREEVKDAVLYLEGEGIIREVNKDLTPTGLGYTLLRSAFKSTPLITFAIIRRGEREYQLEISSPSSLNPEIRDTCREHKGSALSEYKTPTIFPLCRKSHILDVMDRIIRVWTDTSDIGIDFKKK
;
A
#
# COMPACT_ATOMS: atom_id res chain seq x y z
N MET A 1 -37.11 -8.99 1.31
CA MET A 1 -35.86 -8.21 1.36
C MET A 1 -34.72 -9.19 1.13
N PRO A 2 -33.75 -8.93 0.24
CA PRO A 2 -32.63 -9.85 0.11
C PRO A 2 -31.73 -9.67 1.34
N SER A 3 -31.61 -10.73 2.14
CA SER A 3 -30.64 -10.88 3.21
C SER A 3 -29.24 -10.87 2.60
N GLY A 4 -28.65 -9.69 2.43
CA GLY A 4 -27.26 -9.58 2.01
C GLY A 4 -26.37 -10.01 3.16
N THR A 5 -25.78 -11.20 3.05
CA THR A 5 -24.76 -11.69 3.98
C THR A 5 -23.56 -10.75 4.00
N ASP A 6 -23.05 -10.46 5.19
CA ASP A 6 -21.82 -9.72 5.38
C ASP A 6 -20.67 -10.36 4.60
N GLU A 7 -19.96 -9.55 3.82
CA GLU A 7 -18.83 -9.99 3.02
C GLU A 7 -17.53 -9.63 3.71
N LEU A 8 -16.72 -10.63 4.07
CA LEU A 8 -15.36 -10.40 4.53
C LEU A 8 -14.45 -10.12 3.33
N VAL A 9 -13.95 -8.89 3.23
CA VAL A 9 -13.00 -8.46 2.21
C VAL A 9 -11.62 -8.33 2.81
N THR A 10 -10.73 -9.25 2.46
CA THR A 10 -9.30 -9.15 2.77
C THR A 10 -8.58 -8.56 1.56
N SER A 11 -7.91 -7.42 1.75
CA SER A 11 -7.10 -6.80 0.72
C SER A 11 -5.70 -6.47 1.24
N SER A 12 -4.71 -6.70 0.38
CA SER A 12 -3.35 -6.30 0.62
C SER A 12 -2.73 -5.81 -0.68
N SER A 13 -1.80 -4.87 -0.60
CA SER A 13 -1.06 -4.40 -1.77
C SER A 13 0.32 -3.96 -1.35
N PHE A 14 1.36 -4.30 -2.12
CA PHE A 14 2.58 -3.52 -2.04
C PHE A 14 2.33 -2.13 -2.63
N GLY A 15 2.87 -1.11 -1.99
CA GLY A 15 2.81 0.27 -2.42
C GLY A 15 4.08 1.02 -2.01
N ASN A 16 4.10 2.31 -2.29
CA ASN A 16 5.15 3.17 -1.77
C ASN A 16 4.59 4.47 -1.20
N SER A 17 5.08 4.81 -0.03
CA SER A 17 4.54 5.86 0.84
C SER A 17 5.64 6.85 1.11
N TYR A 18 5.32 8.15 1.15
CA TYR A 18 6.25 9.12 1.72
C TYR A 18 6.11 9.17 3.23
N VAL A 19 7.21 9.46 3.91
CA VAL A 19 7.29 9.63 5.36
C VAL A 19 8.20 10.81 5.70
N THR A 20 7.86 11.51 6.77
CA THR A 20 8.71 12.52 7.41
C THR A 20 9.26 11.94 8.73
N PRO A 21 10.38 12.45 9.27
CA PRO A 21 10.87 12.03 10.58
C PRO A 21 9.80 12.21 11.68
N LEU A 22 9.17 13.38 11.70
CA LEU A 22 8.08 13.70 12.62
C LEU A 22 6.86 12.76 12.44
N GLY A 23 6.45 12.51 11.20
CA GLY A 23 5.33 11.62 10.90
C GLY A 23 5.60 10.19 11.35
N ILE A 24 6.86 9.75 11.34
CA ILE A 24 7.26 8.45 11.90
C ILE A 24 7.14 8.44 13.42
N GLU A 25 7.63 9.47 14.12
CA GLU A 25 7.54 9.54 15.58
C GLU A 25 6.10 9.59 16.07
N ILE A 26 5.25 10.32 15.35
CA ILE A 26 3.80 10.38 15.61
C ILE A 26 3.16 8.99 15.45
N ARG A 27 3.47 8.28 14.34
CA ARG A 27 2.96 6.92 14.10
C ARG A 27 3.42 5.96 15.19
N ASP A 28 4.68 6.09 15.60
CA ASP A 28 5.23 5.28 16.66
C ASP A 28 4.50 5.50 17.99
N PHE A 29 4.35 6.78 18.38
CA PHE A 29 3.63 7.15 19.58
C PHE A 29 2.23 6.52 19.60
N ILE A 30 1.47 6.62 18.50
CA ILE A 30 0.13 6.04 18.42
C ILE A 30 0.16 4.51 18.43
N CYS A 31 1.11 3.87 17.75
CA CYS A 31 1.22 2.41 17.77
C CYS A 31 1.53 1.86 19.17
N ARG A 32 2.32 2.59 19.97
CA ARG A 32 2.62 2.21 21.36
C ARG A 32 1.44 2.45 22.30
N ASN A 33 0.79 3.61 22.20
CA ASN A 33 -0.22 4.03 23.17
C ASN A 33 -1.66 3.67 22.77
N GLN A 34 -1.88 3.28 21.51
CA GLN A 34 -3.19 3.02 20.88
C GLN A 34 -4.14 4.23 20.81
N LYS A 35 -3.94 5.24 21.64
CA LYS A 35 -4.65 6.52 21.64
C LYS A 35 -3.80 7.63 22.29
N GLY A 36 -4.15 8.89 22.07
CA GLY A 36 -3.53 10.03 22.75
C GLY A 36 -4.28 11.33 22.49
N SER A 37 -4.28 12.24 23.47
CA SER A 37 -4.84 13.59 23.26
C SER A 37 -3.86 14.43 22.43
N ARG A 38 -4.36 15.51 21.82
CA ARG A 38 -3.51 16.41 21.04
C ARG A 38 -2.41 17.01 21.91
N GLU A 39 -2.76 17.43 23.13
CA GLU A 39 -1.85 18.05 24.09
C GLU A 39 -0.70 17.09 24.45
N VAL A 40 -1.02 15.84 24.80
CA VAL A 40 0.00 14.84 25.16
C VAL A 40 0.96 14.56 24.01
N ILE A 41 0.45 14.44 22.78
CA ILE A 41 1.27 14.23 21.58
C ILE A 41 2.18 15.43 21.35
N VAL A 42 1.62 16.65 21.43
CA VAL A 42 2.36 17.90 21.25
C VAL A 42 3.46 18.03 22.31
N ASP A 43 3.14 17.87 23.58
CA ASP A 43 4.10 18.02 24.68
C ASP A 43 5.26 17.03 24.54
N THR A 44 4.94 15.77 24.22
CA THR A 44 5.95 14.72 24.01
C THR A 44 6.90 15.07 22.85
N LEU A 45 6.38 15.58 21.74
CA LEU A 45 7.18 15.89 20.55
C LEU A 45 7.94 17.22 20.69
N CYS A 46 7.37 18.20 21.39
CA CYS A 46 8.06 19.45 21.75
C CYS A 46 9.28 19.16 22.64
N GLN A 47 9.17 18.24 23.61
CA GLN A 47 10.30 17.78 24.43
C GLN A 47 11.43 17.14 23.60
N ARG A 48 11.12 16.62 22.41
CA ARG A 48 12.08 16.05 21.45
C ARG A 48 12.62 17.07 20.44
N GLY A 49 12.21 18.34 20.56
CA GLY A 49 12.73 19.45 19.75
C GLY A 49 11.92 19.79 18.50
N TYR A 50 10.74 19.20 18.31
CA TYR A 50 9.83 19.59 17.22
C TYR A 50 9.06 20.87 17.55
N THR A 51 8.73 21.66 16.53
CA THR A 51 7.91 22.88 16.72
C THR A 51 6.42 22.54 16.72
N LEU A 52 5.63 23.30 17.47
CA LEU A 52 4.16 23.15 17.48
C LEU A 52 3.55 23.26 16.08
N GLY A 53 4.10 24.15 15.23
CA GLY A 53 3.66 24.32 13.85
C GLY A 53 3.84 23.07 13.02
N ASP A 54 5.04 22.46 13.07
CA ASP A 54 5.34 21.21 12.35
C ASP A 54 4.46 20.05 12.84
N ILE A 55 4.26 19.94 14.17
CA ILE A 55 3.41 18.90 14.78
C ILE A 55 1.97 19.05 14.32
N THR A 56 1.44 20.28 14.34
CA THR A 56 0.07 20.55 13.92
C THR A 56 -0.11 20.24 12.44
N GLU A 57 0.81 20.69 11.58
CA GLU A 57 0.76 20.40 10.15
C GLU A 57 0.78 18.88 9.89
N GLU A 58 1.67 18.12 10.55
CA GLU A 58 1.79 16.68 10.32
C GLU A 58 0.57 15.90 10.84
N LEU A 59 0.00 16.31 11.99
CA LEU A 59 -1.23 15.74 12.53
C LEU A 59 -2.45 16.00 11.64
N ASP A 60 -2.50 17.13 10.96
CA ASP A 60 -3.58 17.50 10.03
C ASP A 60 -3.38 16.85 8.65
N ARG A 61 -2.12 16.63 8.24
CA ARG A 61 -1.75 16.10 6.93
C ARG A 61 -2.33 14.70 6.72
N GLN A 62 -1.95 13.71 7.54
CA GLN A 62 -2.40 12.29 7.47
C GLN A 62 -2.59 11.69 6.06
N CYS A 63 -1.86 12.21 5.06
CA CYS A 63 -2.28 12.19 3.66
C CYS A 63 -2.26 10.82 2.99
N TYR A 64 -1.39 9.92 3.43
CA TYR A 64 -1.15 8.65 2.75
C TYR A 64 -1.72 7.46 3.51
N CYS A 65 -1.52 7.43 4.83
CA CYS A 65 -2.09 6.44 5.73
C CYS A 65 -2.60 7.14 7.00
N SER A 66 -3.88 6.98 7.31
CA SER A 66 -4.39 7.30 8.64
C SER A 66 -3.91 6.20 9.57
N THR A 67 -2.75 6.40 10.19
CA THR A 67 -2.31 5.59 11.36
C THR A 67 -3.11 5.95 12.60
N MET A 68 -3.79 7.10 12.57
CA MET A 68 -4.73 7.51 13.58
C MET A 68 -5.95 8.17 12.96
N ARG A 69 -7.04 8.27 13.73
CA ARG A 69 -8.21 9.11 13.48
C ARG A 69 -8.47 10.01 14.68
N PHE A 70 -8.93 11.22 14.45
CA PHE A 70 -9.36 12.12 15.52
C PHE A 70 -10.84 11.91 15.84
N VAL A 71 -11.20 11.79 17.11
CA VAL A 71 -12.58 11.67 17.58
C VAL A 71 -12.93 12.95 18.35
N PRO A 72 -13.71 13.87 17.74
CA PRO A 72 -13.99 15.18 18.34
C PRO A 72 -14.74 15.11 19.67
N SER A 73 -15.64 14.14 19.87
CA SER A 73 -16.39 13.98 21.13
C SER A 73 -15.48 13.76 22.32
N ASP A 74 -14.36 13.09 22.08
CA ASP A 74 -13.42 12.66 23.11
C ASP A 74 -12.18 13.55 23.13
N SER A 75 -11.99 14.40 22.10
CA SER A 75 -10.78 15.18 21.83
C SER A 75 -9.50 14.32 21.79
N MET A 76 -9.62 13.10 21.22
CA MET A 76 -8.57 12.09 21.24
C MET A 76 -8.25 11.58 19.84
N PHE A 77 -6.98 11.28 19.60
CA PHE A 77 -6.54 10.46 18.47
C PHE A 77 -6.57 8.99 18.86
N PHE A 78 -7.07 8.14 17.96
CA PHE A 78 -7.11 6.69 18.12
C PHE A 78 -6.36 6.02 16.98
N ALA A 79 -5.65 4.93 17.27
CA ALA A 79 -4.97 4.13 16.26
C ALA A 79 -5.96 3.53 15.26
N CYS A 80 -5.57 3.53 13.98
CA CYS A 80 -6.32 2.90 12.90
C CYS A 80 -5.60 1.62 12.44
N PRO A 81 -6.29 0.48 12.27
CA PRO A 81 -5.69 -0.81 11.95
C PRO A 81 -4.74 -0.79 10.74
N VAL A 82 -5.17 -0.20 9.62
CA VAL A 82 -4.38 -0.17 8.38
C VAL A 82 -3.06 0.57 8.55
N GLY A 83 -3.07 1.73 9.20
CA GLY A 83 -1.85 2.50 9.39
C GLY A 83 -0.93 1.93 10.48
N VAL A 84 -1.47 1.25 11.50
CA VAL A 84 -0.67 0.49 12.49
C VAL A 84 0.03 -0.69 11.80
N HIS A 85 -0.70 -1.47 10.99
CA HIS A 85 -0.11 -2.56 10.21
C HIS A 85 1.00 -2.04 9.29
N SER A 86 0.74 -0.96 8.56
CA SER A 86 1.75 -0.36 7.68
C SER A 86 2.98 0.11 8.43
N TRP A 87 2.86 0.55 9.69
CA TRP A 87 4.00 0.94 10.51
C TRP A 87 4.82 -0.28 10.96
N GLY A 88 4.15 -1.33 11.44
CA GLY A 88 4.82 -2.59 11.79
C GLY A 88 5.59 -3.20 10.62
N ASP A 89 5.01 -3.14 9.41
CA ASP A 89 5.66 -3.57 8.18
C ASP A 89 6.97 -2.80 7.92
N ILE A 90 6.93 -1.45 8.00
CA ILE A 90 8.12 -0.60 7.85
C ILE A 90 9.20 -0.98 8.85
N CYS A 91 8.86 -1.09 10.14
CA CYS A 91 9.82 -1.41 11.18
C CYS A 91 10.51 -2.76 10.94
N SER A 92 9.74 -3.75 10.47
CA SER A 92 10.26 -5.10 10.24
C SER A 92 11.15 -5.22 8.99
N ARG A 93 11.00 -4.33 8.00
CA ARG A 93 11.61 -4.45 6.66
C ARG A 93 12.53 -3.30 6.28
N ILE A 94 12.86 -2.38 7.19
CA ILE A 94 13.64 -1.17 6.84
C ILE A 94 14.97 -1.51 6.16
N TYR A 95 15.65 -2.57 6.61
CA TYR A 95 16.91 -3.03 6.02
C TYR A 95 16.74 -3.76 4.68
N ASP A 96 15.56 -4.32 4.42
CA ASP A 96 15.26 -5.01 3.17
C ASP A 96 15.07 -4.03 2.01
N GLN A 97 14.80 -2.76 2.30
CA GLN A 97 14.49 -1.73 1.28
C GLN A 97 15.62 -1.56 0.26
N GLU A 98 16.88 -1.79 0.63
CA GLU A 98 18.02 -1.65 -0.28
C GLU A 98 18.16 -2.83 -1.26
N SER A 99 17.75 -4.04 -0.83
CA SER A 99 17.85 -5.30 -1.58
C SER A 99 16.49 -5.77 -2.12
N MET A 100 15.53 -4.85 -2.24
CA MET A 100 14.17 -5.13 -2.66
C MET A 100 13.79 -4.46 -3.99
N ILE A 101 13.14 -5.24 -4.85
CA ILE A 101 12.33 -4.75 -5.97
C ILE A 101 10.87 -5.04 -5.62
N ALA A 102 10.07 -3.99 -5.42
CA ALA A 102 8.62 -4.14 -5.29
C ALA A 102 7.92 -3.36 -6.39
N GLY A 103 6.72 -3.82 -6.76
CA GLY A 103 6.01 -3.24 -7.88
C GLY A 103 4.66 -3.86 -8.11
N LYS A 104 4.13 -3.61 -9.30
CA LYS A 104 2.94 -4.27 -9.81
C LYS A 104 3.05 -4.60 -11.29
N ILE A 105 2.35 -5.64 -11.67
CA ILE A 105 2.12 -6.06 -13.05
C ILE A 105 0.64 -5.84 -13.34
N HIS A 106 0.31 -5.23 -14.48
CA HIS A 106 -1.08 -5.04 -14.90
C HIS A 106 -1.21 -4.83 -16.41
N TRP A 107 -2.43 -4.95 -16.92
CA TRP A 107 -2.72 -4.65 -18.33
C TRP A 107 -2.73 -3.16 -18.64
N ARG A 108 -2.27 -2.81 -19.83
CA ARG A 108 -2.38 -1.48 -20.44
C ARG A 108 -2.70 -1.63 -21.94
N GLY A 109 -3.99 -1.80 -22.24
CA GLY A 109 -4.45 -2.18 -23.58
C GLY A 109 -4.07 -3.64 -23.86
N SER A 110 -3.48 -3.91 -25.02
CA SER A 110 -2.99 -5.25 -25.42
C SER A 110 -1.57 -5.59 -24.93
N ARG A 111 -1.02 -4.83 -23.98
CA ARG A 111 0.34 -5.03 -23.45
C ARG A 111 0.32 -5.10 -21.92
N ILE A 112 1.34 -5.76 -21.38
CA ILE A 112 1.61 -5.74 -19.94
C ILE A 112 2.37 -4.46 -19.61
N ALA A 113 2.08 -3.88 -18.46
CA ALA A 113 2.87 -2.83 -17.85
C ALA A 113 3.49 -3.37 -16.56
N ILE A 114 4.75 -3.02 -16.34
CA ILE A 114 5.43 -3.22 -15.06
C ILE A 114 5.70 -1.84 -14.46
N ASP A 115 5.22 -1.67 -13.23
CA ASP A 115 5.50 -0.50 -12.42
C ASP A 115 6.38 -0.95 -11.25
N VAL A 116 7.59 -0.40 -11.16
CA VAL A 116 8.51 -0.61 -10.04
C VAL A 116 8.40 0.56 -9.07
N TYR A 117 8.15 0.29 -7.81
CA TYR A 117 8.07 1.31 -6.77
C TYR A 117 9.44 1.95 -6.53
N ARG A 118 9.48 3.28 -6.48
CA ARG A 118 10.66 4.00 -6.03
C ARG A 118 10.72 4.01 -4.51
N SER A 119 11.89 3.71 -3.97
CA SER A 119 12.29 3.89 -2.58
C SER A 119 13.58 4.69 -2.51
N ASP A 120 13.68 5.57 -1.52
CA ASP A 120 14.89 6.37 -1.32
C ASP A 120 16.08 5.57 -0.77
N PHE A 121 15.82 4.33 -0.35
CA PHE A 121 16.79 3.34 0.13
C PHE A 121 17.31 2.45 -1.00
N GLN A 122 16.69 2.49 -2.18
CA GLN A 122 17.13 1.65 -3.28
C GLN A 122 18.56 1.96 -3.71
N PHE A 123 19.32 0.88 -3.84
CA PHE A 123 20.71 0.93 -4.24
C PHE A 123 20.92 1.57 -5.61
N SER A 124 22.03 2.29 -5.76
CA SER A 124 22.31 3.12 -6.95
C SER A 124 22.39 2.32 -8.24
N LYS A 125 22.90 1.08 -8.22
CA LYS A 125 22.94 0.20 -9.40
C LYS A 125 21.54 -0.18 -9.87
N LEU A 126 20.62 -0.48 -8.95
CA LEU A 126 19.23 -0.79 -9.29
C LEU A 126 18.56 0.42 -9.96
N ARG A 127 18.75 1.63 -9.42
CA ARG A 127 18.21 2.86 -10.04
C ARG A 127 18.75 3.12 -11.44
N LYS A 128 20.03 2.84 -11.68
CA LYS A 128 20.64 2.94 -13.01
C LYS A 128 20.05 1.92 -13.97
N GLU A 129 19.86 0.68 -13.49
CA GLU A 129 19.27 -0.40 -14.30
C GLU A 129 17.81 -0.10 -14.67
N VAL A 130 17.00 0.38 -13.72
CA VAL A 130 15.63 0.82 -14.00
C VAL A 130 15.60 1.84 -15.15
N LYS A 131 16.51 2.82 -15.14
CA LYS A 131 16.62 3.82 -16.23
C LYS A 131 17.09 3.21 -17.54
N SER A 132 18.07 2.30 -17.53
CA SER A 132 18.58 1.64 -18.74
C SER A 132 17.53 0.73 -19.40
N GLN A 133 16.61 0.17 -18.60
CA GLN A 133 15.46 -0.60 -19.08
C GLN A 133 14.33 0.26 -19.69
N GLY A 134 14.46 1.59 -19.73
CA GLY A 134 13.44 2.49 -20.26
C GLY A 134 12.25 2.72 -19.31
N LEU A 135 12.38 2.39 -18.03
CA LEU A 135 11.36 2.71 -17.04
C LEU A 135 11.52 4.18 -16.60
N HIS A 136 10.49 4.99 -16.83
CA HIS A 136 10.49 6.41 -16.48
C HIS A 136 9.70 6.69 -15.21
N THR A 137 10.09 7.70 -14.46
CA THR A 137 9.36 8.12 -13.25
C THR A 137 8.02 8.76 -13.63
N ALA A 138 6.94 8.23 -13.08
CA ALA A 138 5.59 8.78 -13.17
C ALA A 138 5.31 9.80 -12.04
N PRO A 139 4.22 10.61 -12.12
CA PRO A 139 3.89 11.62 -11.12
C PRO A 139 3.78 11.07 -9.68
N VAL A 140 3.36 9.81 -9.56
CA VAL A 140 3.26 9.08 -8.30
C VAL A 140 4.44 8.13 -8.18
N MET A 141 5.65 8.68 -8.00
CA MET A 141 6.87 8.03 -7.46
C MET A 141 7.07 6.55 -7.79
N ARG A 142 6.87 6.18 -9.05
CA ARG A 142 6.97 4.82 -9.58
C ARG A 142 7.70 4.90 -10.89
N TRP A 143 8.47 3.88 -11.21
CA TRP A 143 9.04 3.73 -12.53
C TRP A 143 8.13 2.84 -13.35
N THR A 144 7.61 3.38 -14.45
CA THR A 144 6.54 2.75 -15.22
C THR A 144 7.00 2.55 -16.65
N GLY A 145 6.71 1.40 -17.24
CA GLY A 145 6.97 1.12 -18.66
C GLY A 145 6.04 0.05 -19.22
N ARG A 146 5.88 0.04 -20.55
CA ARG A 146 5.10 -0.97 -21.27
C ARG A 146 6.03 -2.07 -21.76
N TYR A 147 5.69 -3.32 -21.49
CA TYR A 147 6.46 -4.50 -21.91
C TYR A 147 5.57 -5.59 -22.48
N GLN A 148 6.13 -6.42 -23.35
CA GLN A 148 5.55 -7.73 -23.66
C GLN A 148 5.94 -8.71 -22.57
N LYS A 149 5.26 -9.87 -22.51
CA LYS A 149 5.50 -10.90 -21.50
C LYS A 149 7.00 -11.25 -21.38
N GLU A 150 7.65 -11.59 -22.49
CA GLU A 150 9.06 -11.95 -22.53
C GLU A 150 9.95 -10.77 -22.11
N GLY A 151 9.59 -9.55 -22.52
CA GLY A 151 10.27 -8.32 -22.10
C GLY A 151 10.11 -8.01 -20.62
N ALA A 152 8.96 -8.32 -20.01
CA ALA A 152 8.72 -8.12 -18.58
C ALA A 152 9.56 -9.08 -17.73
N LEU A 153 9.68 -10.34 -18.15
CA LEU A 153 10.54 -11.33 -17.50
C LEU A 153 12.02 -10.97 -17.63
N GLN A 154 12.47 -10.54 -18.80
CA GLN A 154 13.83 -10.05 -19.00
C GLN A 154 14.12 -8.81 -18.15
N CYS A 155 13.16 -7.89 -18.02
CA CYS A 155 13.28 -6.75 -17.13
C CYS A 155 13.46 -7.20 -15.67
N LEU A 156 12.62 -8.12 -15.17
CA LEU A 156 12.75 -8.67 -13.82
C LEU A 156 14.08 -9.39 -13.61
N ASP A 157 14.53 -10.19 -14.57
CA ASP A 157 15.81 -10.90 -14.49
C ASP A 157 17.00 -9.93 -14.35
N ARG A 158 17.00 -8.85 -15.14
CA ARG A 158 18.05 -7.81 -15.07
C ARG A 158 18.02 -7.05 -13.76
N LEU A 159 16.83 -6.61 -13.32
CA LEU A 159 16.68 -5.88 -12.07
C LEU A 159 17.11 -6.74 -10.87
N THR A 160 16.67 -8.00 -10.82
CA THR A 160 17.05 -8.93 -9.74
C THR A 160 18.56 -9.23 -9.74
N GLY A 161 19.19 -9.27 -10.91
CA GLY A 161 20.63 -9.45 -11.06
C GLY A 161 21.50 -8.32 -10.48
N VAL A 162 20.96 -7.11 -10.33
CA VAL A 162 21.72 -5.94 -9.82
C VAL A 162 21.45 -5.59 -8.37
N MET A 163 20.53 -6.30 -7.69
CA MET A 163 20.23 -6.06 -6.27
C MET A 163 21.43 -6.40 -5.38
N PRO A 164 21.78 -5.58 -4.38
CA PRO A 164 22.81 -5.93 -3.42
C PRO A 164 22.36 -7.09 -2.52
N PHE A 165 23.32 -7.84 -1.98
CA PHE A 165 23.07 -8.74 -0.84
C PHE A 165 23.34 -7.95 0.44
N ILE A 166 22.33 -7.85 1.31
CA ILE A 166 22.45 -7.22 2.63
C ILE A 166 22.46 -8.33 3.68
N SER A 167 23.59 -8.48 4.37
CA SER A 167 23.84 -9.55 5.35
C SER A 167 23.28 -9.24 6.73
N HIS A 168 23.00 -7.97 7.04
CA HIS A 168 22.48 -7.56 8.33
C HIS A 168 20.99 -7.91 8.45
N ARG A 169 20.68 -8.88 9.31
CA ARG A 169 19.32 -9.34 9.64
C ARG A 169 19.01 -9.10 11.13
N SER A 170 19.27 -7.91 11.66
CA SER A 170 18.51 -7.49 12.84
C SER A 170 17.16 -6.99 12.32
N LYS A 171 16.04 -7.46 12.88
CA LYS A 171 14.80 -6.66 12.79
C LYS A 171 15.16 -5.29 13.36
N GLY A 172 14.87 -4.22 12.64
CA GLY A 172 15.14 -2.88 13.15
C GLY A 172 14.37 -2.73 14.44
N ASP A 173 15.07 -2.44 15.54
CA ASP A 173 14.34 -1.83 16.62
C ASP A 173 13.84 -0.47 16.11
N LEU A 174 12.77 -0.03 16.74
CA LEU A 174 12.04 1.15 16.33
C LEU A 174 12.90 2.42 16.33
N GLN A 175 13.84 2.52 17.27
CA GLN A 175 14.77 3.64 17.33
C GLN A 175 15.68 3.66 16.10
N SER A 176 16.17 2.50 15.67
CA SER A 176 16.96 2.35 14.46
C SER A 176 16.19 2.79 13.21
N VAL A 177 14.89 2.49 13.11
CA VAL A 177 14.06 2.90 11.95
C VAL A 177 13.97 4.43 11.88
N ILE A 178 13.74 5.09 13.02
CA ILE A 178 13.67 6.56 13.13
C ILE A 178 15.01 7.16 12.70
N GLU A 179 16.13 6.65 13.22
CA GLU A 179 17.47 7.14 12.92
C GLU A 179 17.81 7.00 11.43
N ILE A 180 17.55 5.83 10.83
CA ILE A 180 17.83 5.59 9.42
C ILE A 180 16.99 6.52 8.54
N VAL A 181 15.68 6.65 8.80
CA VAL A 181 14.84 7.54 8.01
C VAL A 181 15.27 8.99 8.17
N THR A 182 15.62 9.40 9.39
CA THR A 182 16.11 10.76 9.67
C THR A 182 17.40 11.05 8.92
N ASP A 183 18.36 10.11 8.93
CA ASP A 183 19.61 10.22 8.17
C ASP A 183 19.34 10.35 6.66
N VAL A 184 18.48 9.50 6.08
CA VAL A 184 18.10 9.58 4.67
C VAL A 184 17.44 10.92 4.33
N VAL A 185 16.54 11.42 5.17
CA VAL A 185 15.86 12.71 4.95
C VAL A 185 16.84 13.88 5.11
N SER A 186 17.76 13.83 6.07
CA SER A 186 18.75 14.90 6.31
C SER A 186 19.66 15.16 5.11
N ARG A 187 19.93 14.11 4.32
CA ARG A 187 20.74 14.16 3.10
C ARG A 187 19.99 14.76 1.90
N LYS A 188 18.68 15.00 2.01
CA LYS A 188 17.86 15.55 0.92
C LYS A 188 17.82 17.08 0.94
N SER A 189 17.54 17.67 -0.23
CA SER A 189 17.44 19.12 -0.38
C SER A 189 16.37 19.73 0.54
N ARG A 190 16.67 20.91 1.12
CA ARG A 190 15.82 21.63 2.09
C ARG A 190 14.35 21.83 1.68
N ARG A 191 14.03 21.88 0.39
CA ARG A 191 12.67 22.17 -0.09
C ARG A 191 11.67 21.03 0.15
N VAL A 192 12.14 19.81 0.42
CA VAL A 192 11.28 18.62 0.48
C VAL A 192 11.84 17.57 1.46
N LYS A 193 11.50 17.69 2.75
CA LYS A 193 12.04 16.83 3.84
C LYS A 193 11.23 15.54 4.05
N TRP A 194 11.22 14.64 3.07
CA TRP A 194 10.57 13.33 3.20
C TRP A 194 11.32 12.21 2.47
N ALA A 195 11.10 10.96 2.88
CA ALA A 195 11.61 9.75 2.23
C ALA A 195 10.47 8.88 1.70
N TRP A 196 10.69 8.20 0.57
CA TRP A 196 9.79 7.21 0.00
C TRP A 196 10.21 5.81 0.42
N LEU A 197 9.27 5.06 0.97
CA LEU A 197 9.44 3.71 1.47
C LEU A 197 8.46 2.77 0.77
N ILE A 198 8.89 1.55 0.46
CA ILE A 198 7.98 0.49 0.05
C ILE A 198 7.27 -0.03 1.29
N THR A 199 5.95 -0.19 1.22
CA THR A 199 5.11 -0.69 2.30
C THR A 199 4.17 -1.80 1.81
N HIS A 200 3.79 -2.69 2.71
CA HIS A 200 2.79 -3.74 2.49
C HIS A 200 1.62 -3.61 3.48
N PRO A 201 0.71 -2.65 3.26
CA PRO A 201 -0.52 -2.57 4.02
C PRO A 201 -1.45 -3.77 3.75
N VAL A 202 -2.12 -4.21 4.81
CA VAL A 202 -3.16 -5.25 4.81
C VAL A 202 -4.39 -4.71 5.52
N THR A 203 -5.58 -5.00 4.99
CA THR A 203 -6.87 -4.68 5.60
C THR A 203 -7.81 -5.87 5.52
N GLN A 204 -8.63 -6.04 6.55
CA GLN A 204 -9.72 -7.01 6.60
C GLN A 204 -10.98 -6.25 6.97
N LEU A 205 -11.92 -6.15 6.03
CA LEU A 205 -13.13 -5.36 6.20
C LEU A 205 -14.36 -6.26 6.19
N ILE A 206 -15.30 -5.98 7.09
CA ILE A 206 -16.63 -6.58 7.10
C ILE A 206 -17.56 -5.62 6.37
N LEU A 207 -17.87 -5.95 5.12
CA LEU A 207 -18.70 -5.15 4.25
C LEU A 207 -20.15 -5.65 4.27
N THR A 208 -20.97 -4.99 5.08
CA THR A 208 -22.43 -5.06 4.93
C THR A 208 -22.85 -4.42 3.58
N PRO A 209 -24.06 -4.71 3.06
CA PRO A 209 -24.56 -4.06 1.85
C PRO A 209 -24.47 -2.53 1.88
N SER A 210 -24.81 -1.92 3.03
CA SER A 210 -24.75 -0.47 3.24
C SER A 210 -23.31 0.06 3.20
N ARG A 211 -22.36 -0.61 3.88
CA ARG A 211 -20.93 -0.26 3.84
C ARG A 211 -20.35 -0.34 2.43
N LYS A 212 -20.70 -1.41 1.71
CA LYS A 212 -20.29 -1.61 0.31
C LYS A 212 -20.84 -0.52 -0.61
N ALA A 213 -22.10 -0.13 -0.45
CA ALA A 213 -22.73 0.93 -1.22
C ALA A 213 -22.08 2.30 -0.96
N VAL A 214 -21.90 2.67 0.31
CA VAL A 214 -21.24 3.92 0.74
C VAL A 214 -19.84 4.00 0.18
N MET A 215 -19.03 2.97 0.37
CA MET A 215 -17.65 2.95 -0.11
C MET A 215 -17.56 3.04 -1.65
N LYS A 216 -18.36 2.25 -2.38
CA LYS A 216 -18.41 2.30 -3.85
C LYS A 216 -18.78 3.71 -4.33
N LYS A 217 -19.79 4.32 -3.72
CA LYS A 217 -20.25 5.65 -4.11
C LYS A 217 -19.22 6.72 -3.77
N LEU A 218 -18.61 6.68 -2.58
CA LEU A 218 -17.54 7.58 -2.19
C LEU A 218 -16.36 7.52 -3.18
N PHE A 219 -15.90 6.32 -3.55
CA PHE A 219 -14.77 6.15 -4.46
C PHE A 219 -15.08 6.60 -5.90
N LEU A 220 -16.36 6.59 -6.28
CA LEU A 220 -16.84 7.11 -7.54
C LEU A 220 -16.85 8.64 -7.53
N LEU A 221 -17.49 9.25 -6.52
CA LEU A 221 -17.68 10.70 -6.40
C LEU A 221 -16.36 11.44 -6.13
N SER A 222 -15.56 10.95 -5.18
CA SER A 222 -14.27 11.57 -4.84
C SER A 222 -13.25 11.49 -5.97
N ASN A 223 -13.36 10.47 -6.84
CA ASN A 223 -12.40 10.15 -7.88
C ASN A 223 -10.94 9.94 -7.36
N GLY A 224 -10.74 9.79 -6.05
CA GLY A 224 -9.43 9.61 -5.43
C GLY A 224 -9.28 10.41 -4.13
N PRO A 225 -8.16 10.24 -3.42
CA PRO A 225 -7.80 11.07 -2.28
C PRO A 225 -7.65 12.54 -2.67
N VAL A 226 -8.02 13.46 -1.79
CA VAL A 226 -7.92 14.92 -2.02
C VAL A 226 -6.48 15.36 -2.38
N GLU A 227 -5.47 14.72 -1.83
CA GLU A 227 -4.05 14.96 -2.12
C GLU A 227 -3.67 14.65 -3.55
N TRP A 228 -4.43 13.76 -4.19
CA TRP A 228 -4.24 13.37 -5.58
C TRP A 228 -5.18 14.13 -6.52
N LYS A 229 -5.66 15.30 -6.09
CA LYS A 229 -6.65 16.14 -6.77
C LYS A 229 -8.03 15.48 -6.84
N GLY A 230 -8.34 14.61 -5.89
CA GLY A 230 -9.69 14.11 -5.67
C GLY A 230 -10.61 15.18 -5.11
N THR A 231 -11.90 14.85 -5.05
CA THR A 231 -12.97 15.74 -4.56
C THR A 231 -13.41 15.28 -3.17
N LEU A 232 -13.63 16.25 -2.27
CA LEU A 232 -14.25 16.00 -0.97
C LEU A 232 -15.75 15.69 -1.18
N VAL A 233 -16.29 14.72 -0.45
CA VAL A 233 -17.68 14.28 -0.60
C VAL A 233 -18.41 14.46 0.71
N SER A 234 -19.51 15.21 0.69
CA SER A 234 -20.29 15.44 1.90
C SER A 234 -21.11 14.22 2.30
N LEU A 235 -21.46 14.13 3.59
CA LEU A 235 -22.36 13.08 4.09
C LEU A 235 -23.73 13.12 3.38
N CYS A 236 -24.26 14.32 3.11
CA CYS A 236 -25.52 14.52 2.41
C CYS A 236 -25.49 13.95 1.00
N GLU A 237 -24.39 14.19 0.27
CA GLU A 237 -24.19 13.69 -1.09
C GLU A 237 -24.13 12.15 -1.11
N LEU A 238 -23.47 11.53 -0.13
CA LEU A 238 -23.48 10.08 0.03
C LEU A 238 -24.88 9.52 0.30
N THR A 239 -25.66 10.15 1.19
CA THR A 239 -27.04 9.75 1.47
C THR A 239 -27.91 9.82 0.20
N MET A 240 -27.84 10.94 -0.53
CA MET A 240 -28.60 11.13 -1.76
C MET A 240 -28.29 10.08 -2.82
N HIS A 241 -27.02 9.71 -2.96
CA HIS A 241 -26.56 8.85 -4.03
C HIS A 241 -26.55 7.35 -3.70
N THR A 242 -26.65 6.98 -2.43
CA THR A 242 -26.73 5.58 -1.99
C THR A 242 -28.16 5.12 -1.74
N HIS A 243 -29.12 6.04 -1.58
CA HIS A 243 -30.51 5.76 -1.19
C HIS A 243 -30.65 5.04 0.15
N LEU A 244 -29.64 5.17 1.02
CA LEU A 244 -29.64 4.65 2.38
C LEU A 244 -30.16 5.71 3.36
N SER A 245 -30.60 5.30 4.54
CA SER A 245 -30.90 6.23 5.63
C SER A 245 -29.63 6.97 6.08
N ARG A 246 -29.80 8.14 6.72
CA ARG A 246 -28.66 8.92 7.22
C ARG A 246 -27.87 8.15 8.28
N GLU A 247 -28.57 7.37 9.08
CA GLU A 247 -28.04 6.53 10.15
C GLU A 247 -27.16 5.42 9.58
N GLU A 248 -27.61 4.73 8.53
CA GLU A 248 -26.82 3.71 7.85
C GLU A 248 -25.55 4.27 7.19
N VAL A 249 -25.65 5.45 6.57
CA VAL A 249 -24.47 6.12 5.99
C VAL A 249 -23.49 6.50 7.10
N LYS A 250 -23.97 7.04 8.22
CA LYS A 250 -23.12 7.37 9.38
C LYS A 250 -22.43 6.15 9.96
N ASP A 251 -23.14 5.03 10.17
CA ASP A 251 -22.53 3.78 10.66
C ASP A 251 -21.43 3.30 9.70
N ALA A 252 -21.70 3.30 8.40
CA ALA A 252 -20.73 2.91 7.40
C ALA A 252 -19.49 3.83 7.38
N VAL A 253 -19.69 5.14 7.52
CA VAL A 253 -18.60 6.13 7.58
C VAL A 253 -17.74 5.91 8.83
N LEU A 254 -18.38 5.79 10.01
CA LEU A 254 -17.68 5.55 11.27
C LEU A 254 -16.85 4.27 11.23
N TYR A 255 -17.40 3.20 10.65
CA TYR A 255 -16.67 1.95 10.45
C TYR A 255 -15.45 2.15 9.53
N LEU A 256 -15.64 2.72 8.33
CA LEU A 256 -14.56 2.89 7.36
C LEU A 256 -13.46 3.86 7.83
N GLU A 257 -13.81 4.88 8.60
CA GLU A 257 -12.86 5.78 9.24
C GLU A 257 -12.12 5.09 10.39
N GLY A 258 -12.83 4.29 11.19
CA GLY A 258 -12.25 3.41 12.21
C GLY A 258 -11.16 2.50 11.64
N GLU A 259 -11.39 1.96 10.45
CA GLU A 259 -10.45 1.12 9.71
C GLU A 259 -9.31 1.90 9.01
N GLY A 260 -9.37 3.23 8.98
CA GLY A 260 -8.39 4.09 8.30
C GLY A 260 -8.49 4.08 6.77
N ILE A 261 -9.64 3.65 6.23
CA ILE A 261 -9.91 3.60 4.78
C ILE A 261 -10.29 4.98 4.23
N ILE A 262 -11.03 5.73 5.03
CA ILE A 262 -11.46 7.10 4.72
C ILE A 262 -11.07 8.01 5.89
N ARG A 263 -11.14 9.32 5.66
CA ARG A 263 -10.94 10.33 6.70
C ARG A 263 -11.83 11.53 6.47
N GLU A 264 -12.14 12.24 7.54
CA GLU A 264 -12.79 13.54 7.48
C GLU A 264 -11.77 14.67 7.25
N VAL A 265 -12.12 15.61 6.37
CA VAL A 265 -11.39 16.86 6.11
C VAL A 265 -12.43 17.96 5.98
N ASN A 266 -12.39 18.96 6.88
CA ASN A 266 -13.33 20.08 6.88
C ASN A 266 -14.81 19.65 6.89
N LYS A 267 -15.16 18.59 7.63
CA LYS A 267 -16.51 17.98 7.72
C LYS A 267 -16.96 17.20 6.47
N ASP A 268 -16.12 17.11 5.45
CA ASP A 268 -16.35 16.28 4.27
C ASP A 268 -15.42 15.07 4.25
N LEU A 269 -15.73 14.09 3.40
CA LEU A 269 -15.08 12.80 3.40
C LEU A 269 -14.18 12.62 2.18
N THR A 270 -13.02 12.00 2.40
CA THR A 270 -12.12 11.56 1.32
C THR A 270 -11.57 10.17 1.64
N PRO A 271 -11.36 9.30 0.63
CA PRO A 271 -10.53 8.12 0.80
C PRO A 271 -9.11 8.50 1.24
N THR A 272 -8.47 7.67 2.05
CA THR A 272 -7.03 7.77 2.31
C THR A 272 -6.25 7.21 1.11
N GLY A 273 -4.97 7.58 0.96
CA GLY A 273 -4.11 7.02 -0.09
C GLY A 273 -4.04 5.48 -0.04
N LEU A 274 -3.91 4.92 1.16
CA LEU A 274 -3.94 3.47 1.39
C LEU A 274 -5.32 2.86 1.17
N GLY A 275 -6.38 3.45 1.75
CA GLY A 275 -7.74 2.94 1.58
C GLY A 275 -8.15 2.91 0.12
N TYR A 276 -7.85 3.96 -0.63
CA TYR A 276 -8.06 4.01 -2.08
C TYR A 276 -7.24 2.95 -2.81
N THR A 277 -5.95 2.79 -2.51
CA THR A 277 -5.09 1.81 -3.20
C THR A 277 -5.50 0.36 -2.91
N LEU A 278 -5.82 0.03 -1.66
CA LEU A 278 -6.20 -1.30 -1.22
C LEU A 278 -7.54 -1.74 -1.80
N LEU A 279 -8.51 -0.82 -1.87
CA LEU A 279 -9.89 -1.17 -2.18
C LEU A 279 -10.29 -0.82 -3.61
N ARG A 280 -9.54 0.04 -4.30
CA ARG A 280 -9.80 0.32 -5.72
C ARG A 280 -9.79 -0.95 -6.57
N SER A 281 -8.90 -1.90 -6.29
CA SER A 281 -8.85 -3.18 -7.00
C SER A 281 -10.11 -4.03 -6.78
N ALA A 282 -10.71 -3.96 -5.58
CA ALA A 282 -11.97 -4.64 -5.27
C ALA A 282 -13.19 -4.02 -5.98
N PHE A 283 -13.11 -2.76 -6.43
CA PHE A 283 -14.27 -2.02 -6.97
C PHE A 283 -14.13 -1.53 -8.43
N LYS A 284 -12.92 -1.41 -8.97
CA LYS A 284 -12.65 -0.94 -10.34
C LYS A 284 -11.91 -2.01 -11.17
N SER A 285 -12.49 -3.20 -11.28
CA SER A 285 -12.38 -4.24 -12.35
C SER A 285 -11.06 -4.48 -13.12
N THR A 286 -9.94 -3.92 -12.70
CA THR A 286 -8.65 -4.10 -13.35
C THR A 286 -7.83 -4.96 -12.40
N PRO A 287 -7.71 -6.27 -12.67
CA PRO A 287 -6.82 -7.09 -11.88
C PRO A 287 -5.43 -6.41 -11.89
N LEU A 288 -4.79 -6.40 -10.73
CA LEU A 288 -3.41 -5.98 -10.57
C LEU A 288 -2.75 -6.98 -9.64
N ILE A 289 -1.52 -7.40 -9.95
CA ILE A 289 -0.73 -8.22 -9.04
C ILE A 289 0.38 -7.33 -8.53
N THR A 290 0.47 -7.20 -7.22
CA THR A 290 1.59 -6.52 -6.58
C THR A 290 2.57 -7.55 -6.04
N PHE A 291 3.85 -7.25 -6.12
CA PHE A 291 4.90 -8.19 -5.74
C PHE A 291 6.05 -7.46 -5.03
N ALA A 292 6.84 -8.23 -4.30
CA ALA A 292 8.17 -7.86 -3.84
C ALA A 292 9.13 -9.05 -4.04
N ILE A 293 10.34 -8.76 -4.51
CA ILE A 293 11.46 -9.70 -4.60
C ILE A 293 12.57 -9.13 -3.73
N ILE A 294 13.03 -9.90 -2.75
CA ILE A 294 14.03 -9.48 -1.78
C ILE A 294 15.24 -10.41 -1.89
N ARG A 295 16.44 -9.87 -2.08
CA ARG A 295 17.68 -10.65 -2.05
C ARG A 295 18.13 -10.88 -0.61
N ARG A 296 18.09 -12.15 -0.19
CA ARG A 296 18.34 -12.61 1.20
C ARG A 296 19.71 -13.25 1.40
N GLY A 297 20.38 -13.62 0.31
CA GLY A 297 21.69 -14.25 0.28
C GLY A 297 22.40 -13.99 -1.04
N GLU A 298 23.61 -14.52 -1.20
CA GLU A 298 24.34 -14.41 -2.48
C GLU A 298 23.54 -15.02 -3.64
N ARG A 299 22.82 -16.10 -3.39
CA ARG A 299 22.00 -16.81 -4.40
C ARG A 299 20.57 -17.06 -3.94
N GLU A 300 20.17 -16.46 -2.82
CA GLU A 300 18.87 -16.69 -2.19
C GLU A 300 17.98 -15.45 -2.32
N TYR A 301 16.78 -15.69 -2.81
CA TYR A 301 15.74 -14.70 -3.03
C TYR A 301 14.46 -15.13 -2.35
N GLN A 302 13.71 -14.16 -1.85
CA GLN A 302 12.36 -14.33 -1.35
C GLN A 302 11.41 -13.59 -2.29
N LEU A 303 10.36 -14.27 -2.74
CA LEU A 303 9.26 -13.65 -3.48
C LEU A 303 8.04 -13.54 -2.58
N GLU A 304 7.41 -12.39 -2.64
CA GLU A 304 6.16 -12.10 -1.96
C GLU A 304 5.17 -11.57 -2.99
N ILE A 305 3.99 -12.16 -3.01
CA ILE A 305 2.92 -11.77 -3.92
C ILE A 305 1.73 -11.34 -3.10
N SER A 306 1.35 -10.09 -3.30
CA SER A 306 0.20 -9.48 -2.66
C SER A 306 -0.92 -9.33 -3.67
N SER A 307 -2.04 -9.92 -3.28
CA SER A 307 -3.09 -10.35 -4.16
C SER A 307 -4.38 -10.18 -3.35
N PRO A 308 -5.34 -9.34 -3.77
CA PRO A 308 -6.60 -9.19 -3.04
C PRO A 308 -7.35 -10.53 -3.03
N SER A 309 -8.26 -10.73 -2.07
CA SER A 309 -9.12 -11.93 -1.96
C SER A 309 -9.86 -12.30 -3.26
N SER A 310 -10.00 -11.34 -4.19
CA SER A 310 -10.54 -11.47 -5.54
C SER A 310 -9.55 -11.94 -6.61
N LEU A 311 -8.35 -12.42 -6.24
CA LEU A 311 -7.40 -12.96 -7.22
C LEU A 311 -8.08 -14.03 -8.08
N ASN A 312 -7.85 -13.97 -9.40
CA ASN A 312 -8.27 -15.02 -10.31
C ASN A 312 -7.90 -16.39 -9.69
N PRO A 313 -8.88 -17.29 -9.51
CA PRO A 313 -8.65 -18.62 -8.92
C PRO A 313 -7.42 -19.33 -9.49
N GLU A 314 -7.13 -19.18 -10.78
CA GLU A 314 -6.00 -19.85 -11.44
C GLU A 314 -4.63 -19.28 -11.01
N ILE A 315 -4.54 -17.97 -10.76
CA ILE A 315 -3.31 -17.35 -10.23
C ILE A 315 -3.10 -17.79 -8.77
N ARG A 316 -4.19 -17.95 -8.03
CA ARG A 316 -4.19 -18.45 -6.65
C ARG A 316 -3.73 -19.91 -6.60
N ASP A 317 -4.18 -20.73 -7.53
CA ASP A 317 -3.79 -22.13 -7.65
C ASP A 317 -2.32 -22.26 -8.06
N THR A 318 -1.86 -21.45 -9.02
CA THR A 318 -0.42 -21.36 -9.37
C THR A 318 0.43 -21.01 -8.13
N CYS A 319 -0.02 -20.04 -7.33
CA CYS A 319 0.67 -19.66 -6.10
C CYS A 319 0.63 -20.76 -5.03
N ARG A 320 -0.43 -21.58 -4.97
CA ARG A 320 -0.54 -22.71 -4.03
C ARG A 320 0.40 -23.85 -4.41
N GLU A 321 0.48 -24.20 -5.69
CA GLU A 321 1.36 -25.27 -6.20
C GLU A 321 2.84 -25.03 -5.89
N HIS A 322 3.26 -23.77 -5.89
CA HIS A 322 4.66 -23.37 -5.74
C HIS A 322 5.00 -22.88 -4.32
N LYS A 323 4.01 -22.84 -3.41
CA LYS A 323 4.27 -22.62 -1.98
C LYS A 323 4.88 -23.87 -1.39
N GLY A 324 6.09 -23.74 -0.83
CA GLY A 324 6.64 -24.77 0.06
C GLY A 324 5.67 -25.05 1.20
N SER A 325 5.57 -26.32 1.58
CA SER A 325 4.67 -26.87 2.58
C SER A 325 4.81 -26.18 3.96
N ALA A 326 4.01 -25.15 4.23
CA ALA A 326 3.69 -24.68 5.59
C ALA A 326 2.50 -23.68 5.62
N LEU A 327 1.39 -24.16 6.19
CA LEU A 327 0.36 -23.48 6.99
C LEU A 327 -0.55 -22.37 6.41
N SER A 328 -1.84 -22.67 6.57
CA SER A 328 -3.04 -21.85 6.79
C SER A 328 -3.62 -20.99 5.66
N GLU A 329 -4.95 -21.06 5.59
CA GLU A 329 -5.86 -20.28 4.77
C GLU A 329 -5.46 -18.79 4.75
N TYR A 330 -5.21 -18.28 3.54
CA TYR A 330 -5.18 -16.85 3.16
C TYR A 330 -4.56 -15.85 4.16
N LYS A 331 -3.27 -16.02 4.50
CA LYS A 331 -2.46 -14.91 5.03
C LYS A 331 -1.78 -14.18 3.87
N THR A 332 -2.21 -12.95 3.60
CA THR A 332 -1.57 -12.06 2.63
C THR A 332 -0.40 -11.32 3.30
N PRO A 333 0.75 -11.11 2.61
CA PRO A 333 1.03 -11.56 1.25
C PRO A 333 1.36 -13.05 1.22
N THR A 334 1.22 -13.66 0.05
CA THR A 334 1.74 -14.99 -0.19
C THR A 334 3.26 -14.94 -0.24
N ILE A 335 3.92 -15.54 0.75
CA ILE A 335 5.39 -15.58 0.87
C ILE A 335 5.89 -16.93 0.35
N PHE A 336 6.82 -16.90 -0.60
CA PHE A 336 7.50 -18.09 -1.11
C PHE A 336 8.74 -18.41 -0.29
N PRO A 337 9.13 -19.69 -0.16
CA PRO A 337 10.39 -20.08 0.46
C PRO A 337 11.59 -19.42 -0.23
N LEU A 338 12.72 -19.34 0.49
CA LEU A 338 13.98 -18.92 -0.11
C LEU A 338 14.35 -19.84 -1.27
N CYS A 339 14.68 -19.23 -2.41
CA CYS A 339 14.96 -19.97 -3.63
C CYS A 339 15.93 -19.20 -4.53
N ARG A 340 16.33 -19.85 -5.63
CA ARG A 340 17.21 -19.23 -6.63
C ARG A 340 16.42 -18.26 -7.50
N LYS A 341 17.12 -17.30 -8.11
CA LYS A 341 16.56 -16.34 -9.07
C LYS A 341 15.73 -17.02 -10.16
N SER A 342 16.17 -18.15 -10.71
CA SER A 342 15.44 -18.89 -11.75
C SER A 342 14.03 -19.28 -11.31
N HIS A 343 13.88 -19.77 -10.07
CA HIS A 343 12.58 -20.12 -9.52
C HIS A 343 11.64 -18.91 -9.40
N ILE A 344 12.17 -17.74 -9.04
CA ILE A 344 11.39 -16.49 -9.03
C ILE A 344 10.87 -16.16 -10.42
N LEU A 345 11.74 -16.24 -11.42
CA LEU A 345 11.36 -15.96 -12.81
C LEU A 345 10.34 -16.99 -13.32
N ASP A 346 10.47 -18.25 -12.95
CA ASP A 346 9.51 -19.31 -13.32
C ASP A 346 8.12 -19.06 -12.72
N VAL A 347 8.04 -18.69 -11.45
CA VAL A 347 6.77 -18.33 -10.80
C VAL A 347 6.16 -17.09 -11.44
N MET A 348 6.96 -16.06 -11.71
CA MET A 348 6.49 -14.83 -12.36
C MET A 348 6.03 -15.08 -13.80
N ASP A 349 6.71 -15.94 -14.56
CA ASP A 349 6.30 -16.34 -15.92
C ASP A 349 4.95 -17.04 -15.89
N ARG A 350 4.75 -18.02 -14.99
CA ARG A 350 3.46 -18.70 -14.85
C ARG A 350 2.32 -17.74 -14.51
N ILE A 351 2.56 -16.82 -13.59
CA ILE A 351 1.58 -15.79 -13.21
C ILE A 351 1.22 -14.90 -14.42
N ILE A 352 2.23 -14.47 -15.17
CA ILE A 352 2.00 -13.66 -16.36
C ILE A 352 1.24 -14.46 -17.43
N ARG A 353 1.58 -15.74 -17.64
CA ARG A 353 0.90 -16.64 -18.61
C ARG A 353 -0.56 -16.88 -18.29
N VAL A 354 -0.86 -17.32 -17.08
CA VAL A 354 -2.25 -17.53 -16.63
C VAL A 354 -3.07 -16.26 -16.83
N TRP A 355 -2.45 -15.11 -16.59
CA TRP A 355 -3.12 -13.84 -16.75
C TRP A 355 -3.24 -13.36 -18.21
N THR A 356 -2.36 -13.78 -19.12
CA THR A 356 -2.54 -13.58 -20.56
C THR A 356 -3.62 -14.47 -21.14
N ASP A 357 -3.64 -15.74 -20.74
CA ASP A 357 -4.52 -16.73 -21.34
C ASP A 357 -5.97 -16.50 -20.88
N THR A 358 -6.19 -16.03 -19.65
CA THR A 358 -7.52 -15.65 -19.14
C THR A 358 -8.07 -14.36 -19.74
N SER A 359 -7.22 -13.47 -20.28
CA SER A 359 -7.69 -12.27 -21.00
C SER A 359 -8.18 -12.55 -22.41
N ASP A 360 -7.70 -13.62 -23.06
CA ASP A 360 -8.15 -14.06 -24.39
C ASP A 360 -9.53 -14.75 -24.37
N ILE A 361 -10.03 -15.12 -23.19
CA ILE A 361 -11.34 -15.78 -22.99
C ILE A 361 -12.51 -14.76 -22.87
N GLY A 362 -12.30 -13.50 -23.26
CA GLY A 362 -13.42 -12.59 -23.56
C GLY A 362 -13.87 -11.66 -22.44
N ILE A 363 -12.93 -11.02 -21.73
CA ILE A 363 -13.23 -9.75 -21.07
C ILE A 363 -13.06 -8.66 -22.12
N ASP A 364 -14.15 -8.34 -22.81
CA ASP A 364 -14.26 -7.20 -23.70
C ASP A 364 -13.95 -5.93 -22.89
N PHE A 365 -12.70 -5.48 -22.92
CA PHE A 365 -12.28 -4.18 -22.40
C PHE A 365 -12.88 -3.10 -23.31
N LYS A 366 -14.21 -2.94 -23.24
CA LYS A 366 -14.92 -1.90 -23.97
C LYS A 366 -14.36 -0.55 -23.58
N LYS A 367 -13.72 0.07 -24.58
CA LYS A 367 -13.40 1.49 -24.78
C LYS A 367 -13.86 2.42 -23.65
N LYS A 368 -12.91 3.09 -23.02
CA LYS A 368 -13.01 4.51 -22.69
C LYS A 368 -11.74 5.22 -23.10
#